data_AF-A0A9E1JBA9-F1
#
_entry.id   AF-A0A9E1JBA9-F1
#
_cell.length_a   1.000
_cell.length_b   1.000
_cell.length_c   1.000
_cell.angle_alpha   90.00
_cell.angle_beta   90.00
_cell.angle_gamma   90.00
#
_symmetry.space_group_name_H-M   'P 1'
#
loop_
_entity.id
_entity.type
_entity.pdbx_description
1 polymer ?
#
loop_
_entity_poly.entity_id
_entity_poly.type
_entity_poly.pdbx_seq_one_letter_code
_entity_poly.pdbx_strand_id
1 'polypeptide(L)'
;AMIGGMTGVLNDVIPYGLSTGNRNSLQGLNLIGLRRSNFENKDILGLSDAYKEIFATKNLTENLSKLNGSFKDNPLVKDVIEFITKDKKRSICTPFS
;
A
#
# COMPACT_ATOMS: atom_id res chain seq x y z
N ALA A 1 -4.51 -5.22 -5.61
CA ALA A 1 -3.18 -4.80 -6.08
C ALA A 1 -3.07 -5.05 -7.58
N MET A 2 -2.11 -4.44 -8.28
CA MET A 2 -1.77 -4.71 -9.68
C MET A 2 -0.30 -5.08 -9.78
N ILE A 3 -0.02 -6.16 -10.52
CA ILE A 3 1.34 -6.70 -10.70
C ILE A 3 1.67 -6.60 -12.18
N GLY A 4 2.83 -6.01 -12.49
CA GLY A 4 3.34 -5.92 -13.86
C GLY A 4 3.65 -7.30 -14.44
N GLY A 5 3.55 -7.44 -15.76
CA GLY A 5 3.96 -8.68 -16.45
C GLY A 5 5.42 -9.03 -16.16
N MET A 6 5.74 -10.32 -16.14
CA MET A 6 7.10 -10.83 -15.90
C MET A 6 7.70 -10.42 -14.53
N THR A 7 6.88 -10.00 -13.55
CA THR A 7 7.35 -9.58 -12.22
C THR A 7 7.46 -10.77 -11.27
N GLY A 8 8.65 -11.02 -10.74
CA GLY A 8 8.88 -12.03 -9.71
C GLY A 8 8.43 -11.55 -8.33
N VAL A 9 7.31 -12.07 -7.82
CA VAL A 9 6.74 -11.69 -6.51
C VAL A 9 7.40 -12.49 -5.38
N LEU A 10 8.40 -11.89 -4.75
CA LEU A 10 9.11 -12.44 -3.58
C LEU A 10 8.48 -11.95 -2.27
N ASN A 11 8.17 -10.65 -2.22
CA ASN A 11 7.60 -9.98 -1.05
C ASN A 11 6.08 -9.82 -1.18
N ASP A 12 5.37 -9.71 -0.06
CA ASP A 12 3.92 -9.53 -0.08
C ASP A 12 3.57 -8.11 -0.55
N VAL A 13 2.69 -8.01 -1.56
CA VAL A 13 2.25 -6.73 -2.13
C VAL A 13 1.01 -6.25 -1.38
N ILE A 14 1.02 -5.00 -0.93
CA ILE A 14 -0.10 -4.38 -0.23
C ILE A 14 -1.37 -4.30 -1.10
N PRO A 15 -2.57 -4.26 -0.49
CA PRO A 15 -3.80 -3.92 -1.18
C PRO A 15 -3.65 -2.61 -1.95
N TYR A 16 -4.28 -2.54 -3.12
CA TYR A 16 -4.20 -1.38 -4.02
C TYR A 16 -2.79 -0.97 -4.49
N GLY A 17 -1.72 -1.66 -4.08
CA GLY A 17 -0.36 -1.39 -4.53
C GLY A 17 -0.15 -1.75 -6.00
N LEU A 18 0.78 -1.03 -6.64
CA LEU A 18 1.31 -1.31 -7.97
C LEU A 18 2.72 -1.87 -7.81
N SER A 19 2.93 -3.12 -8.20
CA SER A 19 4.22 -3.78 -8.09
C SER A 19 4.78 -4.19 -9.46
N THR A 20 6.06 -3.90 -9.70
CA THR A 20 6.72 -4.21 -10.98
C THR A 20 8.23 -4.45 -10.79
N GLY A 21 8.86 -5.14 -11.75
CA GLY A 21 10.31 -5.35 -11.81
C GLY A 21 10.76 -6.81 -11.66
N ASN A 22 12.04 -7.09 -11.89
CA ASN A 22 12.59 -8.46 -11.85
C ASN A 22 12.47 -9.09 -10.45
N ARG A 23 12.68 -8.28 -9.40
CA ARG A 23 12.27 -8.58 -8.02
C ARG A 23 11.24 -7.53 -7.64
N ASN A 24 10.04 -7.96 -7.25
CA ASN A 24 8.90 -7.09 -7.07
C ASN A 24 9.20 -5.85 -6.19
N SER A 25 9.08 -4.67 -6.80
CA SER A 25 9.22 -3.36 -6.14
C SER A 25 7.88 -2.64 -6.15
N LEU A 26 7.59 -1.89 -5.09
CA LEU A 26 6.36 -1.10 -5.00
C LEU A 26 6.58 0.24 -5.71
N GLN A 27 5.93 0.43 -6.87
CA GLN A 27 6.02 1.69 -7.63
C GLN A 27 5.07 2.75 -7.07
N GLY A 28 3.98 2.34 -6.42
CA GLY A 28 2.97 3.24 -5.89
C GLY A 28 1.63 2.53 -5.71
N LEU A 29 0.55 3.29 -5.88
CA LEU A 29 -0.82 2.79 -5.82
C LEU A 29 -1.43 2.65 -7.21
N ASN A 30 -2.31 1.67 -7.37
CA ASN A 30 -3.12 1.45 -8.55
C ASN A 30 -4.32 2.40 -8.58
N LEU A 31 -4.05 3.70 -8.79
CA LEU A 31 -5.07 4.74 -8.88
C LEU A 31 -6.06 4.48 -10.03
N ILE A 32 -5.59 3.89 -11.13
CA ILE A 32 -6.42 3.54 -12.29
C ILE A 32 -7.45 2.47 -11.89
N GLY A 33 -7.01 1.42 -11.18
CA GLY A 33 -7.90 0.38 -10.67
C GLY A 33 -8.92 0.91 -9.69
N LEU A 34 -8.50 1.78 -8.76
CA LEU A 34 -9.40 2.42 -7.80
C LEU A 34 -10.47 3.28 -8.48
N ARG A 35 -10.09 4.06 -9.51
CA ARG A 35 -11.04 4.84 -10.30
C ARG A 35 -12.03 3.96 -11.07
N ARG A 36 -11.58 2.82 -11.62
CA ARG A 36 -12.46 1.85 -12.32
C ARG A 36 -13.43 1.15 -11.37
N SER A 37 -13.03 0.94 -10.12
CA SER A 37 -13.89 0.37 -9.08
C SER A 37 -14.87 1.36 -8.46
N ASN A 38 -14.94 2.60 -8.98
CA ASN A 38 -15.90 3.63 -8.56
C ASN A 38 -15.76 4.05 -7.08
N PHE A 39 -14.55 3.97 -6.51
CA PHE A 39 -14.26 4.50 -5.18
C PHE A 39 -14.30 6.04 -5.18
N GLU A 40 -14.67 6.63 -4.04
CA GLU A 40 -14.68 8.09 -3.92
C GLU A 40 -13.27 8.68 -4.06
N ASN A 41 -13.17 9.82 -4.74
CA ASN A 41 -11.89 10.54 -4.85
C ASN A 41 -11.32 10.94 -3.48
N LYS A 42 -12.17 11.21 -2.49
CA LYS A 42 -11.73 11.48 -1.11
C LYS A 42 -10.99 10.29 -0.51
N ASP A 43 -11.52 9.08 -0.72
CA ASP A 43 -10.89 7.85 -0.23
C ASP A 43 -9.59 7.56 -0.96
N ILE A 44 -9.54 7.79 -2.27
CA ILE A 44 -8.33 7.61 -3.08
C ILE A 44 -7.22 8.57 -2.63
N LEU A 45 -7.58 9.84 -2.37
CA LEU A 45 -6.64 10.84 -1.86
C LEU A 45 -6.13 10.48 -0.47
N GLY A 46 -7.04 10.12 0.45
CA GLY A 46 -6.66 9.68 1.79
C GLY A 46 -5.74 8.46 1.78
N LEU A 47 -5.98 7.51 0.87
CA LEU A 47 -5.10 6.36 0.66
C LEU A 47 -3.72 6.77 0.13
N SER A 48 -3.66 7.71 -0.80
CA SER A 48 -2.41 8.21 -1.36
C SER A 48 -1.56 8.93 -0.32
N ASP A 49 -2.17 9.70 0.57
CA ASP A 49 -1.45 10.39 1.64
C ASP A 49 -1.02 9.42 2.74
N ALA A 50 -1.90 8.50 3.14
CA ALA A 50 -1.54 7.43 4.07
C ALA A 50 -0.40 6.57 3.54
N TYR A 51 -0.39 6.24 2.24
CA TYR A 51 0.71 5.50 1.61
C TYR A 51 2.05 6.21 1.78
N LYS A 52 2.09 7.53 1.59
CA LYS A 52 3.33 8.30 1.78
C LYS A 52 3.81 8.23 3.22
N GLU A 53 2.92 8.34 4.19
CA GLU A 53 3.29 8.22 5.61
C GLU A 53 3.75 6.80 5.98
N ILE A 54 3.04 5.76 5.52
CA ILE A 54 3.38 4.35 5.80
C ILE A 54 4.77 4.02 5.28
N PHE A 55 5.08 4.42 4.04
CA PHE A 55 6.34 4.09 3.38
C PHE A 55 7.39 5.20 3.47
N ALA A 56 7.16 6.25 4.27
CA ALA A 56 8.13 7.34 4.48
C ALA A 56 9.45 6.86 5.09
N THR A 57 9.41 5.79 5.89
CA THR A 57 10.58 5.21 6.57
C THR A 57 10.53 3.70 6.43
N LYS A 58 11.70 3.03 6.55
CA LYS A 58 11.79 1.56 6.52
C LYS A 58 10.98 0.86 7.62
N ASN A 59 10.65 1.58 8.69
CA ASN A 59 9.99 1.01 9.87
C ASN A 59 8.47 1.17 9.78
N LEU A 60 7.80 0.21 9.10
CA LEU A 60 6.36 0.23 8.86
C LEU A 60 5.56 0.29 10.17
N THR A 61 5.96 -0.45 11.20
CA THR A 61 5.25 -0.53 12.48
C THR A 61 5.19 0.81 13.21
N GLU A 62 6.30 1.57 13.19
CA GLU A 62 6.35 2.92 13.77
C GLU A 62 5.53 3.91 12.96
N ASN A 63 5.59 3.84 11.63
CA ASN A 63 4.82 4.72 10.75
C ASN A 63 3.31 4.48 10.89
N LEU A 64 2.90 3.21 11.01
CA LEU A 64 1.52 2.83 11.33
C LEU A 64 1.05 3.35 12.69
N SER A 65 1.96 3.44 13.66
CA SER A 65 1.65 3.99 14.98
C SER A 65 1.52 5.52 14.97
N LYS A 66 2.21 6.19 14.03
CA LYS A 66 2.16 7.65 13.81
C LYS A 66 1.00 8.10 12.93
N LEU A 67 0.41 7.20 12.14
CA LEU A 67 -0.75 7.51 11.31
C LEU A 67 -1.92 8.04 12.16
N ASN A 68 -2.29 9.29 11.88
CA ASN A 68 -3.35 9.99 12.60
C ASN A 68 -4.74 9.39 12.33
N GLY A 69 -5.66 9.59 13.28
CA GLY A 69 -7.03 9.06 13.23
C GLY A 69 -7.81 9.42 11.96
N SER A 70 -7.53 10.57 11.34
CA SER A 70 -8.19 11.00 10.10
C SER A 70 -8.00 10.03 8.92
N PHE A 71 -6.92 9.24 8.91
CA PHE A 71 -6.70 8.21 7.89
C PHE A 71 -7.39 6.88 8.24
N LYS A 72 -7.69 6.63 9.53
CA LYS A 72 -8.36 5.40 9.99
C LYS A 72 -9.85 5.35 9.63
N ASP A 73 -10.48 6.49 9.39
CA ASP A 73 -11.87 6.56 8.92
C ASP A 73 -12.03 6.07 7.48
N ASN A 74 -10.95 6.08 6.69
CA ASN A 74 -11.00 5.63 5.30
C ASN A 74 -10.93 4.10 5.21
N PRO A 75 -11.95 3.44 4.61
CA PRO A 75 -11.98 1.98 4.51
C PRO A 75 -10.79 1.41 3.74
N LEU A 76 -10.32 2.10 2.70
CA LEU A 76 -9.18 1.64 1.89
C LEU A 76 -7.88 1.62 2.70
N VAL A 77 -7.69 2.61 3.56
CA VAL A 77 -6.51 2.70 4.42
C VAL A 77 -6.57 1.63 5.49
N LYS A 78 -7.75 1.41 6.07
CA LYS A 78 -7.96 0.37 7.09
C LYS A 78 -7.61 -1.02 6.56
N ASP A 79 -8.01 -1.35 5.33
CA ASP A 79 -7.64 -2.60 4.67
C ASP A 79 -6.12 -2.77 4.55
N VAL A 80 -5.41 -1.69 4.19
CA VAL A 80 -3.95 -1.70 4.07
C VAL A 80 -3.28 -1.85 5.43
N ILE A 81 -3.76 -1.12 6.46
CA ILE A 81 -3.25 -1.22 7.83
C ILE A 81 -3.41 -2.65 8.34
N GLU A 82 -4.61 -3.21 8.21
CA GLU A 82 -4.92 -4.58 8.64
C GLU A 82 -4.06 -5.60 7.89
N PHE A 83 -3.81 -5.41 6.60
CA PHE A 83 -2.93 -6.28 5.83
C PHE A 83 -1.46 -6.23 6.30
N ILE A 84 -0.98 -5.07 6.74
CA ILE A 84 0.39 -4.90 7.23
C ILE A 84 0.54 -5.46 8.64
N THR A 85 -0.45 -5.24 9.52
CA THR A 85 -0.42 -5.74 10.91
C THR A 85 -0.74 -7.22 11.02
N LYS A 86 -1.43 -7.80 10.04
CA LYS A 86 -1.70 -9.23 10.01
C LYS A 86 -0.38 -10.01 9.92
N ASP A 87 -0.16 -10.86 10.92
CA ASP A 87 1.06 -11.60 11.14
C ASP A 87 1.50 -12.37 9.87
N LYS A 88 2.65 -11.98 9.32
CA LYS A 88 3.15 -12.50 8.03
C LYS A 88 4.57 -13.01 8.18
N LYS A 89 4.75 -14.25 7.71
CA LYS A 89 6.06 -14.91 7.55
C LYS A 89 6.96 -14.26 6.49
N ARG A 90 6.43 -13.35 5.65
CA ARG A 90 7.14 -12.71 4.53
C ARG A 90 7.17 -11.20 4.69
N SER A 91 8.30 -10.60 4.31
CA SER A 91 8.46 -9.15 4.29
C SER A 91 7.52 -8.50 3.27
N ILE A 92 7.11 -7.26 3.55
CA ILE A 92 6.24 -6.48 2.69
C ILE A 92 7.08 -5.84 1.57
N CYS A 93 6.51 -5.78 0.37
CA CYS A 93 7.11 -5.09 -0.77
C CYS A 93 7.17 -3.60 -0.46
N THR A 94 8.38 -3.04 -0.37
CA THR A 94 8.62 -1.62 -0.14
C THR A 94 8.97 -0.92 -1.46
N PRO A 95 8.77 0.40 -1.56
CA PRO A 95 9.23 1.15 -2.72
C PRO A 95 10.75 1.15 -2.83
N PHE A 96 11.24 1.26 -4.07
CA PHE A 96 12.66 1.49 -4.32
C PHE A 96 13.01 2.89 -3.81
N SER A 97 13.86 2.96 -2.79
CA SER A 97 14.44 4.21 -2.30
C SER A 97 15.63 4.63 -3.16
#